data_AF-A0AAE2YDU3-F1
#
_entry.id   AF-A0AAE2YDU3-F1
#
_cell.length_a   1.000
_cell.length_b   1.000
_cell.length_c   1.000
_cell.angle_alpha   90.00
_cell.angle_beta   90.00
_cell.angle_gamma   90.00
#
_symmetry.space_group_name_H-M   'P 1'
#
loop_
_entity.id
_entity.type
_entity.pdbx_description
1 polymer ?
#
loop_
_entity_poly.entity_id
_entity_poly.type
_entity_poly.pdbx_seq_one_letter_code
_entity_poly.pdbx_strand_id
1 'polypeptide(L)'
;MPLSDVLDRVIENLDRFVDEADLGDPFFSGSGYVAYPFSVENFREIKGTGSERRMAFVDGGNQEIVGAPNFSIQINRVFFNIFQNKERILESVMPRRIEFFSVTFSNFRQNEIYYDTSIFPLSEEFENYLPDTGDLSFSSMDRSVMQGNLRADITTVSSIARRFAEWEFAKHVIENELEEKDVIVMDGTLQTAFTNESKYSKAVYELAKRKGVIVTGLTKTCGLFTTTGLSLLGAARKFAKNNNITYPMWYYYPVAEAFSPVHEAVILLVKLNPMTERIFRFEIYREQAKKLSIKEIGEVVDSLSSNSADITFPGYPYGLIDADSNARVRSDEMQRYKYTLLSAISKKGIWGKFIRHIQAKDAHDKLNQLTHW
;
A
#
# COMPACT_ATOMS: atom_id res chain seq x y z
N MET A 1 8.02 31.11 30.19
CA MET A 1 8.45 29.71 30.37
C MET A 1 9.35 29.36 29.19
N PRO A 2 10.62 29.00 29.44
CA PRO A 2 11.52 28.49 28.42
C PRO A 2 10.92 27.32 27.63
N LEU A 3 11.31 27.17 26.36
CA LEU A 3 10.88 26.04 25.52
C LEU A 3 11.33 24.69 26.12
N SER A 4 12.53 24.63 26.70
CA SER A 4 13.06 23.45 27.39
C SER A 4 12.09 22.91 28.44
N ASP A 5 11.60 23.79 29.31
CA ASP A 5 10.73 23.41 30.43
C ASP A 5 9.37 22.89 29.94
N VAL A 6 8.91 23.39 28.78
CA VAL A 6 7.70 22.86 28.13
C VAL A 6 7.96 21.48 27.55
N LEU A 7 9.10 21.29 26.88
CA LEU A 7 9.48 20.00 26.30
C LEU A 7 9.68 18.93 27.38
N ASP A 8 10.31 19.27 28.49
CA ASP A 8 10.50 18.36 29.62
C ASP A 8 9.15 17.90 30.19
N ARG A 9 8.21 18.84 30.39
CA ARG A 9 6.84 18.50 30.84
C ARG A 9 6.08 17.64 29.83
N VAL A 10 6.30 17.83 28.53
CA VAL A 10 5.71 16.98 27.48
C VAL A 10 6.29 15.56 27.56
N ILE A 11 7.61 15.43 27.71
CA ILE A 11 8.29 14.13 27.81
C ILE A 11 7.84 13.39 29.07
N GLU A 12 7.84 14.05 30.23
CA GLU A 12 7.38 13.46 31.50
C GLU A 12 5.90 13.06 31.46
N ASN A 13 5.07 13.78 30.71
CA ASN A 13 3.67 13.41 30.53
C ASN A 13 3.55 12.17 29.64
N LEU A 14 4.30 12.12 28.54
CA LEU A 14 4.30 10.98 27.62
C LEU A 14 4.83 9.69 28.29
N ASP A 15 5.94 9.78 29.01
CA ASP A 15 6.58 8.66 29.71
C ASP A 15 5.60 7.95 30.67
N ARG A 16 4.74 8.72 31.36
CA ARG A 16 3.68 8.18 32.23
C ARG A 16 2.64 7.32 31.52
N PHE A 17 2.44 7.50 30.20
CA PHE A 17 1.45 6.76 29.42
C PHE A 17 2.07 5.70 28.51
N VAL A 18 3.39 5.72 28.31
CA VAL A 18 4.12 4.69 27.56
C VAL A 18 4.73 3.71 28.57
N ASP A 19 3.87 3.02 29.31
CA ASP A 19 4.30 1.96 30.23
C ASP A 19 4.60 0.68 29.45
N GLU A 20 5.85 0.25 29.53
CA GLU A 20 6.32 -0.94 28.85
C GLU A 20 6.61 -2.11 29.81
N ALA A 21 6.10 -2.07 31.05
CA ALA A 21 6.21 -3.17 32.02
C ALA A 21 5.35 -4.38 31.60
N ASP A 22 4.14 -4.11 31.11
CA ASP A 22 3.26 -5.08 30.45
C ASP A 22 3.13 -4.73 28.97
N LEU A 23 3.48 -5.69 28.11
CA LEU A 23 3.41 -5.50 26.66
C LEU A 23 2.00 -5.70 26.11
N GLY A 24 1.14 -6.41 26.85
CA GLY A 24 -0.15 -6.86 26.36
C GLY A 24 -0.05 -7.83 25.17
N ASP A 25 -1.20 -8.11 24.57
CA ASP A 25 -1.34 -8.97 23.40
C ASP A 25 -1.54 -8.13 22.13
N PRO A 26 -1.15 -8.63 20.94
CA PRO A 26 -1.50 -8.00 19.67
C PRO A 26 -3.01 -7.70 19.58
N PHE A 27 -3.35 -6.44 19.30
CA PHE A 27 -4.75 -6.00 19.25
C PHE A 27 -5.20 -5.72 17.81
N PHE A 28 -6.27 -6.39 17.41
CA PHE A 28 -6.95 -6.20 16.12
C PHE A 28 -8.42 -5.92 16.39
N SER A 29 -8.95 -4.86 15.79
CA SER A 29 -10.34 -4.46 15.98
C SER A 29 -11.29 -5.30 15.10
N GLY A 30 -12.44 -5.67 15.67
CA GLY A 30 -13.51 -6.36 14.96
C GLY A 30 -13.46 -7.88 15.06
N SER A 31 -14.59 -8.52 14.76
CA SER A 31 -14.77 -9.98 14.86
C SER A 31 -14.09 -10.79 13.74
N GLY A 32 -13.45 -10.12 12.77
CA GLY A 32 -12.81 -10.75 11.60
C GLY A 32 -11.35 -11.15 11.81
N TYR A 33 -10.85 -11.11 13.06
CA TYR A 33 -9.47 -11.40 13.41
C TYR A 33 -9.36 -12.38 14.57
N VAL A 34 -8.38 -13.27 14.50
CA VAL A 34 -7.87 -14.03 15.65
C VAL A 34 -6.44 -13.58 15.89
N ALA A 35 -6.19 -12.87 16.99
CA ALA A 35 -4.85 -12.50 17.41
C ALA A 35 -4.27 -13.55 18.36
N TYR A 36 -2.95 -13.74 18.33
CA TYR A 36 -2.24 -14.69 19.19
C TYR A 36 -1.39 -13.92 20.20
N PRO A 37 -1.40 -14.30 21.49
CA PRO A 37 -0.49 -13.77 22.50
C PRO A 37 0.98 -13.91 22.09
N PHE A 38 1.82 -13.00 22.57
CA PHE A 38 3.26 -13.11 22.33
C PHE A 38 3.83 -14.40 22.93
N SER A 39 4.72 -15.05 22.18
CA SER A 39 5.31 -16.35 22.53
C SER A 39 6.68 -16.48 21.88
N VAL A 40 7.64 -17.01 22.64
CA VAL A 40 9.02 -17.27 22.17
C VAL A 40 9.03 -18.28 21.02
N GLU A 41 8.13 -19.27 21.04
CA GLU A 41 8.07 -20.34 20.04
C GLU A 41 7.69 -19.86 18.63
N ASN A 42 7.08 -18.67 18.55
CA ASN A 42 6.68 -18.06 17.28
C ASN A 42 7.84 -17.31 16.60
N PHE A 43 8.96 -17.05 17.31
CA PHE A 43 10.17 -16.50 16.70
C PHE A 43 10.94 -17.57 15.93
N ARG A 44 11.28 -17.25 14.69
CA ARG A 44 12.00 -18.16 13.80
C ARG A 44 13.13 -17.41 13.12
N GLU A 45 14.32 -18.01 13.15
CA GLU A 45 15.50 -17.46 12.49
C GLU A 45 15.33 -17.47 10.96
N ILE A 46 15.77 -16.39 10.32
CA ILE A 46 15.95 -16.33 8.87
C ILE A 46 17.41 -16.69 8.60
N LYS A 47 17.64 -17.86 7.97
CA LYS A 47 18.98 -18.43 7.83
C LYS A 47 19.84 -17.76 6.75
N GLY A 48 19.25 -17.02 5.82
CA GLY A 48 19.98 -16.36 4.73
C GLY A 48 20.59 -17.37 3.74
N THR A 49 19.98 -18.54 3.58
CA THR A 49 20.50 -19.59 2.69
C THR A 49 20.21 -19.31 1.21
N GLY A 50 19.40 -18.28 0.92
CA GLY A 50 18.89 -18.00 -0.41
C GLY A 50 17.72 -18.91 -0.74
N SER A 51 16.90 -18.46 -1.68
CA SER A 51 15.78 -19.22 -2.21
C SER A 51 15.67 -18.96 -3.70
N GLU A 52 15.35 -19.99 -4.48
CA GLU A 52 15.25 -19.88 -5.94
C GLU A 52 13.96 -19.18 -6.40
N ARG A 53 13.07 -18.80 -5.47
CA ARG A 53 11.80 -18.15 -5.78
C ARG A 53 12.02 -16.77 -6.40
N ARG A 54 11.27 -16.47 -7.46
CA ARG A 54 11.15 -15.10 -7.96
C ARG A 54 10.11 -14.35 -7.13
N MET A 55 10.38 -13.08 -6.88
CA MET A 55 9.46 -12.15 -6.23
C MET A 55 9.13 -11.02 -7.18
N ALA A 56 7.85 -10.88 -7.55
CA ALA A 56 7.35 -9.68 -8.18
C ALA A 56 6.89 -8.67 -7.12
N PHE A 57 7.27 -7.41 -7.29
CA PHE A 57 6.85 -6.32 -6.41
C PHE A 57 5.99 -5.34 -7.21
N VAL A 58 4.81 -5.01 -6.68
CA VAL A 58 3.82 -4.14 -7.35
C VAL A 58 3.53 -2.94 -6.46
N ASP A 59 3.57 -1.74 -7.05
CA ASP A 59 3.21 -0.49 -6.39
C ASP A 59 2.53 0.47 -7.39
N GLY A 60 1.74 1.40 -6.86
CA GLY A 60 1.00 2.40 -7.61
C GLY A 60 1.18 3.80 -7.03
N GLY A 61 1.41 4.78 -7.91
CA GLY A 61 1.49 6.20 -7.57
C GLY A 61 0.46 7.02 -8.33
N ASN A 62 0.02 8.13 -7.74
CA ASN A 62 -0.85 9.10 -8.39
C ASN A 62 -0.53 10.54 -7.97
N GLN A 63 -0.89 11.49 -8.81
CA GLN A 63 -0.83 12.92 -8.53
C GLN A 63 -2.04 13.63 -9.12
N GLU A 64 -2.61 14.59 -8.37
CA GLU A 64 -3.67 15.46 -8.89
C GLU A 64 -3.08 16.55 -9.78
N ILE A 65 -3.58 16.63 -11.01
CA ILE A 65 -3.16 17.62 -12.01
C ILE A 65 -4.00 18.88 -11.88
N VAL A 66 -5.32 18.71 -11.83
CA VAL A 66 -6.30 19.79 -11.64
C VAL A 66 -7.44 19.25 -10.78
N GLY A 67 -7.68 19.93 -9.65
CA GLY A 67 -8.80 19.67 -8.76
C GLY A 67 -9.79 20.83 -8.72
N ALA A 68 -11.05 20.49 -8.49
CA ALA A 68 -12.16 21.40 -8.19
C ALA A 68 -13.11 20.70 -7.19
N PRO A 69 -14.12 21.39 -6.63
CA PRO A 69 -15.11 20.73 -5.77
C PRO A 69 -15.92 19.63 -6.48
N ASN A 70 -16.11 19.76 -7.79
CA ASN A 70 -16.97 18.90 -8.59
C ASN A 70 -16.23 18.00 -9.60
N PHE A 71 -14.90 18.12 -9.70
CA PHE A 71 -14.09 17.15 -10.46
C PHE A 71 -12.64 17.10 -9.95
N SER A 72 -11.95 15.99 -10.20
CA SER A 72 -10.52 15.79 -9.96
C SER A 72 -9.94 15.04 -11.15
N ILE A 73 -8.86 15.57 -11.73
CA ILE A 73 -8.11 14.93 -12.81
C ILE A 73 -6.77 14.51 -12.23
N GLN A 74 -6.48 13.21 -12.24
CA GLN A 74 -5.23 12.67 -11.74
C GLN A 74 -4.50 11.90 -12.84
N ILE A 75 -3.18 11.90 -12.75
CA ILE A 75 -2.33 10.96 -13.48
C ILE A 75 -1.97 9.84 -12.51
N ASN A 76 -2.16 8.60 -12.97
CA ASN A 76 -1.89 7.40 -12.22
C ASN A 76 -0.84 6.58 -12.96
N ARG A 77 -0.04 5.87 -12.19
CA ARG A 77 0.99 4.99 -12.68
C ARG A 77 1.07 3.76 -11.79
N VAL A 78 1.12 2.58 -12.41
CA VAL A 78 1.35 1.31 -11.73
C VAL A 78 2.59 0.68 -12.32
N PHE A 79 3.43 0.11 -11.48
CA PHE A 79 4.69 -0.49 -11.90
C PHE A 79 4.92 -1.84 -11.21
N PHE A 80 5.59 -2.74 -11.92
CA PHE A 80 6.16 -3.93 -11.32
C PHE A 80 7.61 -4.18 -11.73
N ASN A 81 8.33 -4.87 -10.85
CA ASN A 81 9.61 -5.48 -11.15
C ASN A 81 9.63 -6.92 -10.61
N ILE A 82 10.62 -7.69 -11.06
CA ILE A 82 10.82 -9.06 -10.60
C ILE A 82 12.28 -9.22 -10.19
N PHE A 83 12.49 -9.86 -9.06
CA PHE A 83 13.80 -10.22 -8.56
C PHE A 83 13.88 -11.70 -8.25
N GLN A 84 15.04 -12.29 -8.47
CA GLN A 84 15.43 -13.56 -7.89
C GLN A 84 16.59 -13.26 -6.93
N ASN A 85 16.32 -13.41 -5.63
CA ASN A 85 17.22 -12.94 -4.56
C ASN A 85 17.57 -11.44 -4.72
N LYS A 86 18.82 -11.15 -5.09
CA LYS A 86 19.34 -9.78 -5.28
C LYS A 86 19.33 -9.32 -6.73
N GLU A 87 19.12 -10.24 -7.67
CA GLU A 87 19.23 -9.96 -9.10
C GLU A 87 17.88 -9.60 -9.68
N ARG A 88 17.83 -8.48 -10.41
CA ARG A 88 16.63 -8.06 -11.13
C ARG A 88 16.54 -8.86 -12.43
N ILE A 89 15.39 -9.47 -12.66
CA ILE A 89 15.04 -10.04 -13.98
C ILE A 89 14.56 -8.88 -14.85
N LEU A 90 15.13 -8.74 -16.05
CA LEU A 90 14.89 -7.59 -16.95
C LEU A 90 13.92 -7.93 -18.09
N GLU A 91 13.90 -9.19 -18.52
CA GLU A 91 12.96 -9.71 -19.49
C GLU A 91 11.53 -9.58 -18.95
N SER A 92 10.59 -9.25 -19.84
CA SER A 92 9.18 -9.02 -19.52
C SER A 92 8.39 -9.19 -20.81
N VAL A 93 7.30 -9.94 -20.77
CA VAL A 93 6.37 -10.11 -21.89
C VAL A 93 5.21 -9.12 -21.85
N MET A 94 5.02 -8.43 -20.72
CA MET A 94 4.09 -7.31 -20.57
C MET A 94 4.81 -5.99 -20.23
N PRO A 95 4.19 -4.81 -20.44
CA PRO A 95 4.75 -3.54 -20.01
C PRO A 95 4.98 -3.52 -18.50
N ARG A 96 6.17 -3.13 -18.05
CA ARG A 96 6.48 -3.00 -16.61
C ARG A 96 5.79 -1.84 -15.93
N ARG A 97 5.37 -0.87 -16.72
CA ARG A 97 4.75 0.38 -16.28
C ARG A 97 3.55 0.66 -17.15
N ILE A 98 2.43 0.95 -16.51
CA ILE A 98 1.25 1.48 -17.17
C ILE A 98 0.91 2.85 -16.61
N GLU A 99 0.40 3.73 -17.45
CA GLU A 99 0.07 5.11 -17.09
C GLU A 99 -1.28 5.49 -17.66
N PHE A 100 -2.11 6.17 -16.86
CA PHE A 100 -3.44 6.57 -17.27
C PHE A 100 -3.96 7.78 -16.50
N PHE A 101 -4.77 8.60 -17.15
CA PHE A 101 -5.53 9.63 -16.44
C PHE A 101 -6.79 9.02 -15.84
N SER A 102 -7.11 9.42 -14.60
CA SER A 102 -8.45 9.25 -14.03
C SER A 102 -9.12 10.62 -13.96
N VAL A 103 -10.38 10.67 -14.37
CA VAL A 103 -11.23 11.86 -14.27
C VAL A 103 -12.42 11.50 -13.42
N THR A 104 -12.42 11.95 -12.18
CA THR A 104 -13.55 11.80 -11.27
C THR A 104 -14.38 13.07 -11.31
N PHE A 105 -15.69 12.95 -11.43
CA PHE A 105 -16.61 14.09 -11.43
C PHE A 105 -17.84 13.80 -10.58
N SER A 106 -18.37 14.84 -9.95
CA SER A 106 -19.60 14.74 -9.17
C SER A 106 -20.82 14.74 -10.09
N ASN A 107 -21.71 13.78 -9.88
CA ASN A 107 -22.99 13.68 -10.56
C ASN A 107 -24.11 13.64 -9.53
N PHE A 108 -25.21 14.35 -9.78
CA PHE A 108 -26.34 14.37 -8.85
C PHE A 108 -27.40 13.39 -9.33
N ARG A 109 -27.64 12.34 -8.56
CA ARG A 109 -28.58 11.26 -8.88
C ARG A 109 -29.48 11.02 -7.68
N GLN A 110 -30.80 10.99 -7.89
CA GLN A 110 -31.78 10.65 -6.84
C GLN A 110 -31.58 11.43 -5.53
N ASN A 111 -31.32 12.75 -5.63
CA ASN A 111 -31.07 13.63 -4.48
C ASN A 111 -29.76 13.38 -3.70
N GLU A 112 -28.84 12.59 -4.26
CA GLU A 112 -27.51 12.31 -3.70
C GLU A 112 -26.39 12.68 -4.69
N ILE A 113 -25.22 13.00 -4.14
CA ILE A 113 -24.01 13.21 -4.93
C ILE A 113 -23.30 11.87 -5.08
N TYR A 114 -23.03 11.50 -6.32
CA TYR A 114 -22.15 10.40 -6.70
C TYR A 114 -20.86 10.94 -7.29
N TYR A 115 -19.78 10.21 -7.13
CA TYR A 115 -18.49 10.45 -7.75
C TYR A 115 -18.24 9.35 -8.77
N ASP A 116 -18.33 9.70 -10.05
CA ASP A 116 -18.09 8.80 -11.18
C ASP A 116 -16.68 9.02 -11.70
N THR A 117 -15.95 7.94 -11.97
CA THR A 117 -14.58 8.03 -12.51
C THR A 117 -14.50 7.39 -13.89
N SER A 118 -13.95 8.15 -14.85
CA SER A 118 -13.54 7.65 -16.16
C SER A 118 -12.03 7.48 -16.20
N ILE A 119 -11.55 6.48 -16.95
CA ILE A 119 -10.13 6.19 -17.13
C ILE A 119 -9.73 6.43 -18.59
N PHE A 120 -8.55 7.01 -18.80
CA PHE A 120 -7.98 7.27 -20.11
C PHE A 120 -6.52 6.79 -20.14
N PRO A 121 -6.21 5.62 -20.72
CA PRO A 121 -4.84 5.14 -20.82
C PRO A 121 -3.98 6.07 -21.69
N LEU A 122 -2.70 6.19 -21.36
CA LEU A 122 -1.72 6.96 -22.17
C LEU A 122 -1.26 6.21 -23.43
N SER A 123 -1.47 4.90 -23.50
CA SER A 123 -1.19 4.02 -24.64
C SER A 123 -2.36 3.04 -24.79
N GLU A 124 -2.81 2.75 -26.01
CA GLU A 124 -3.91 1.80 -26.25
C GLU A 124 -3.61 0.41 -25.67
N GLU A 125 -2.34 0.00 -25.64
CA GLU A 125 -1.92 -1.28 -25.06
C GLU A 125 -2.23 -1.37 -23.55
N PHE A 126 -2.37 -0.24 -22.86
CA PHE A 126 -2.62 -0.20 -21.41
C PHE A 126 -4.07 -0.52 -21.05
N GLU A 127 -5.01 -0.44 -21.99
CA GLU A 127 -6.44 -0.65 -21.74
C GLU A 127 -6.73 -2.01 -21.09
N ASN A 128 -5.99 -3.05 -21.50
CA ASN A 128 -6.17 -4.42 -21.01
C ASN A 128 -5.72 -4.62 -19.56
N TYR A 129 -5.00 -3.68 -18.96
CA TYR A 129 -4.46 -3.78 -17.60
C TYR A 129 -5.19 -2.90 -16.59
N LEU A 130 -6.27 -2.24 -17.01
CA LEU A 130 -6.98 -1.25 -16.23
C LEU A 130 -8.28 -1.78 -15.63
N PRO A 131 -8.70 -1.24 -14.49
CA PRO A 131 -9.94 -1.67 -13.86
C PRO A 131 -11.16 -1.23 -14.67
N ASP A 132 -12.24 -2.02 -14.59
CA ASP A 132 -13.54 -1.65 -15.13
C ASP A 132 -14.06 -0.33 -14.51
N THR A 133 -14.30 0.66 -15.37
CA THR A 133 -14.87 1.96 -14.95
C THR A 133 -16.27 1.83 -14.32
N GLY A 134 -17.01 0.75 -14.59
CA GLY A 134 -18.28 0.45 -13.96
C GLY A 134 -18.17 0.20 -12.44
N ASP A 135 -17.00 -0.21 -11.96
CA ASP A 135 -16.73 -0.41 -10.53
C ASP A 135 -16.31 0.89 -9.82
N LEU A 136 -16.10 1.99 -10.56
CA LEU A 136 -15.58 3.27 -10.06
C LEU A 136 -16.65 4.37 -9.95
N SER A 137 -17.82 4.02 -9.41
CA SER A 137 -18.91 4.95 -9.09
C SER A 137 -19.30 4.81 -7.62
N PHE A 138 -19.16 5.88 -6.84
CA PHE A 138 -19.34 5.87 -5.39
C PHE A 138 -20.33 6.94 -4.95
N SER A 139 -21.25 6.62 -4.04
CA SER A 139 -22.03 7.65 -3.35
C SER A 139 -21.09 8.46 -2.46
N SER A 140 -21.28 9.77 -2.38
CA SER A 140 -20.58 10.63 -1.42
C SER A 140 -20.85 10.28 0.05
N MET A 141 -21.89 9.46 0.30
CA MET A 141 -22.27 8.89 1.60
C MET A 141 -21.86 7.42 1.75
N ASP A 142 -21.12 6.85 0.79
CA ASP A 142 -20.56 5.51 0.94
C ASP A 142 -19.54 5.51 2.08
N ARG A 143 -19.79 4.66 3.08
CA ARG A 143 -18.97 4.55 4.29
C ARG A 143 -17.52 4.19 4.00
N SER A 144 -17.24 3.52 2.86
CA SER A 144 -15.88 3.14 2.49
C SER A 144 -15.02 4.32 2.04
N VAL A 145 -15.64 5.46 1.68
CA VAL A 145 -14.96 6.66 1.17
C VAL A 145 -15.17 7.91 2.04
N MET A 146 -16.09 7.85 2.99
CA MET A 146 -16.31 8.91 3.97
C MET A 146 -15.13 9.08 4.93
N GLN A 147 -14.93 10.32 5.42
CA GLN A 147 -13.97 10.62 6.48
C GLN A 147 -14.73 10.96 7.76
N GLY A 148 -14.84 9.99 8.67
CA GLY A 148 -15.67 10.13 9.86
C GLY A 148 -17.15 10.31 9.48
N ASN A 149 -17.77 11.40 9.95
CA ASN A 149 -19.16 11.74 9.60
C ASN A 149 -19.25 12.72 8.41
N LEU A 150 -18.13 13.06 7.77
CA LEU A 150 -18.09 13.95 6.62
C LEU A 150 -18.25 13.16 5.32
N ARG A 151 -18.88 13.79 4.33
CA ARG A 151 -18.95 13.25 2.96
C ARG A 151 -17.56 13.00 2.42
N ALA A 152 -17.46 12.01 1.54
CA ALA A 152 -16.21 11.71 0.84
C ALA A 152 -15.72 12.94 0.06
N ASP A 153 -14.43 13.24 0.18
CA ASP A 153 -13.80 14.24 -0.67
C ASP A 153 -13.46 13.62 -2.04
N ILE A 154 -13.73 14.38 -3.11
CA ILE A 154 -13.55 13.91 -4.49
C ILE A 154 -12.11 13.54 -4.82
N THR A 155 -11.12 14.18 -4.17
CA THR A 155 -9.70 13.86 -4.36
C THR A 155 -9.33 12.53 -3.71
N THR A 156 -10.02 12.16 -2.61
CA THR A 156 -9.90 10.82 -2.02
C THR A 156 -10.46 9.77 -2.97
N VAL A 157 -11.67 10.00 -3.50
CA VAL A 157 -12.32 9.06 -4.42
C VAL A 157 -11.53 8.89 -5.72
N SER A 158 -10.92 9.96 -6.24
CA SER A 158 -10.15 9.88 -7.48
C SER A 158 -8.86 9.06 -7.37
N SER A 159 -8.37 8.83 -6.15
CA SER A 159 -7.24 7.93 -5.90
C SER A 159 -7.59 6.43 -5.95
N ILE A 160 -8.89 6.06 -5.93
CA ILE A 160 -9.34 4.66 -5.89
C ILE A 160 -8.99 3.93 -7.20
N ALA A 161 -9.07 4.63 -8.34
CA ALA A 161 -8.74 4.05 -9.64
C ALA A 161 -7.33 3.45 -9.68
N ARG A 162 -6.36 4.11 -9.02
CA ARG A 162 -4.98 3.61 -8.88
C ARG A 162 -4.92 2.30 -8.10
N ARG A 163 -5.61 2.21 -6.97
CA ARG A 163 -5.64 0.99 -6.14
C ARG A 163 -6.28 -0.19 -6.85
N PHE A 164 -7.34 0.05 -7.63
CA PHE A 164 -7.96 -1.03 -8.40
C PHE A 164 -7.04 -1.46 -9.54
N ALA A 165 -6.32 -0.52 -10.15
CA ALA A 165 -5.30 -0.82 -11.15
C ALA A 165 -4.11 -1.59 -10.56
N GLU A 166 -3.68 -1.34 -9.32
CA GLU A 166 -2.64 -2.15 -8.64
C GLU A 166 -3.05 -3.63 -8.58
N TRP A 167 -4.30 -3.93 -8.19
CA TRP A 167 -4.81 -5.30 -8.15
C TRP A 167 -4.99 -5.92 -9.54
N GLU A 168 -5.58 -5.19 -10.49
CA GLU A 168 -5.76 -5.70 -11.85
C GLU A 168 -4.41 -5.97 -12.51
N PHE A 169 -3.45 -5.08 -12.33
CA PHE A 169 -2.11 -5.26 -12.85
C PHE A 169 -1.38 -6.43 -12.19
N ALA A 170 -1.50 -6.60 -10.87
CA ALA A 170 -0.97 -7.76 -10.15
C ALA A 170 -1.50 -9.09 -10.69
N LYS A 171 -2.79 -9.14 -11.08
CA LYS A 171 -3.39 -10.32 -11.72
C LYS A 171 -2.68 -10.64 -13.04
N HIS A 172 -2.38 -9.65 -13.87
CA HIS A 172 -1.63 -9.86 -15.12
C HIS A 172 -0.18 -10.26 -14.89
N VAL A 173 0.49 -9.73 -13.87
CA VAL A 173 1.84 -10.16 -13.48
C VAL A 173 1.85 -11.63 -13.09
N ILE A 174 0.87 -12.07 -12.28
CA ILE A 174 0.70 -13.49 -11.93
C ILE A 174 0.47 -14.32 -13.19
N GLU A 175 -0.40 -13.88 -14.09
CA GLU A 175 -0.79 -14.62 -15.29
C GLU A 175 0.38 -14.82 -16.25
N ASN A 176 1.19 -13.77 -16.48
CA ASN A 176 2.12 -13.72 -17.60
C ASN A 176 3.59 -13.88 -17.20
N GLU A 177 3.96 -13.51 -15.97
CA GLU A 177 5.38 -13.41 -15.57
C GLU A 177 5.79 -14.39 -14.46
N LEU A 178 4.82 -14.84 -13.65
CA LEU A 178 5.09 -15.70 -12.49
C LEU A 178 4.71 -17.17 -12.74
N GLU A 179 5.47 -18.07 -12.12
CA GLU A 179 5.28 -19.51 -12.17
C GLU A 179 4.94 -20.09 -10.79
N GLU A 180 4.66 -21.39 -10.74
CA GLU A 180 4.41 -22.09 -9.49
C GLU A 180 5.54 -21.81 -8.49
N LYS A 181 5.18 -21.52 -7.23
CA LYS A 181 6.07 -21.19 -6.11
C LYS A 181 6.70 -19.80 -6.16
N ASP A 182 6.54 -19.03 -7.23
CA ASP A 182 6.90 -17.62 -7.19
C ASP A 182 5.99 -16.82 -6.26
N VAL A 183 6.42 -15.62 -5.91
CA VAL A 183 5.76 -14.75 -4.94
C VAL A 183 5.40 -13.43 -5.59
N ILE A 184 4.19 -12.94 -5.33
CA ILE A 184 3.83 -11.54 -5.59
C ILE A 184 3.74 -10.80 -4.26
N VAL A 185 4.34 -9.62 -4.21
CA VAL A 185 4.42 -8.74 -3.05
C VAL A 185 3.75 -7.42 -3.40
N MET A 186 2.59 -7.17 -2.79
CA MET A 186 1.89 -5.88 -2.89
C MET A 186 2.52 -4.87 -1.91
N ASP A 187 2.73 -3.61 -2.33
CA ASP A 187 3.07 -2.53 -1.40
C ASP A 187 1.88 -2.20 -0.51
N GLY A 188 1.97 -2.55 0.77
CA GLY A 188 0.90 -2.40 1.75
C GLY A 188 0.31 -3.73 2.22
N THR A 189 -0.87 -3.65 2.81
CA THR A 189 -1.60 -4.81 3.35
C THR A 189 -2.47 -5.44 2.27
N LEU A 190 -2.79 -6.72 2.42
CA LEU A 190 -3.79 -7.43 1.61
C LEU A 190 -5.24 -7.01 1.94
N GLN A 191 -5.44 -6.10 2.90
CA GLN A 191 -6.73 -5.53 3.24
C GLN A 191 -7.22 -4.55 2.16
N THR A 192 -8.43 -4.79 1.67
CA THR A 192 -9.20 -3.87 0.84
C THR A 192 -10.01 -2.91 1.70
N ALA A 193 -10.11 -1.65 1.27
CA ALA A 193 -10.78 -0.58 2.00
C ALA A 193 -12.05 -0.08 1.30
N PHE A 194 -12.13 -0.18 -0.02
CA PHE A 194 -13.19 0.45 -0.81
C PHE A 194 -14.25 -0.55 -1.29
N THR A 195 -15.48 -0.07 -1.43
CA THR A 195 -16.55 -0.78 -2.16
C THR A 195 -16.02 -1.24 -3.52
N ASN A 196 -16.34 -2.47 -3.95
CA ASN A 196 -15.83 -3.14 -5.16
C ASN A 196 -14.35 -3.54 -5.16
N GLU A 197 -13.47 -3.02 -4.29
CA GLU A 197 -12.04 -3.35 -4.31
C GLU A 197 -11.79 -4.86 -4.10
N SER A 198 -12.57 -5.49 -3.20
CA SER A 198 -12.47 -6.94 -2.93
C SER A 198 -12.77 -7.83 -4.14
N LYS A 199 -13.43 -7.33 -5.18
CA LYS A 199 -13.62 -8.04 -6.45
C LYS A 199 -12.27 -8.32 -7.11
N TYR A 200 -11.38 -7.33 -7.14
CA TYR A 200 -10.08 -7.41 -7.78
C TYR A 200 -9.09 -8.26 -6.96
N SER A 201 -9.03 -8.06 -5.64
CA SER A 201 -8.15 -8.89 -4.79
C SER A 201 -8.56 -10.36 -4.82
N LYS A 202 -9.86 -10.67 -4.84
CA LYS A 202 -10.34 -12.06 -5.03
C LYS A 202 -9.95 -12.65 -6.37
N ALA A 203 -10.02 -11.87 -7.46
CA ALA A 203 -9.58 -12.34 -8.77
C ALA A 203 -8.08 -12.68 -8.77
N VAL A 204 -7.26 -11.87 -8.09
CA VAL A 204 -5.84 -12.15 -7.83
C VAL A 204 -5.66 -13.44 -7.04
N TYR A 205 -6.36 -13.61 -5.91
CA TYR A 205 -6.24 -14.80 -5.07
C TYR A 205 -6.63 -16.09 -5.82
N GLU A 206 -7.74 -16.05 -6.57
CA GLU A 206 -8.20 -17.21 -7.33
C GLU A 206 -7.23 -17.59 -8.46
N LEU A 207 -6.68 -16.61 -9.18
CA LEU A 207 -5.67 -16.86 -10.20
C LEU A 207 -4.38 -17.41 -9.58
N ALA A 208 -3.88 -16.77 -8.53
CA ALA A 208 -2.65 -17.18 -7.85
C ALA A 208 -2.76 -18.59 -7.28
N LYS A 209 -3.92 -18.95 -6.72
CA LYS A 209 -4.23 -20.31 -6.26
C LYS A 209 -4.17 -21.33 -7.40
N ARG A 210 -4.71 -21.01 -8.59
CA ARG A 210 -4.63 -21.90 -9.76
C ARG A 210 -3.21 -22.07 -10.28
N LYS A 211 -2.40 -21.01 -10.30
CA LYS A 211 -1.00 -21.05 -10.78
C LYS A 211 0.01 -21.50 -9.72
N GLY A 212 -0.40 -21.62 -8.45
CA GLY A 212 0.50 -21.90 -7.34
C GLY A 212 1.45 -20.75 -7.00
N VAL A 213 1.11 -19.51 -7.36
CA VAL A 213 1.84 -18.28 -6.99
C VAL A 213 1.40 -17.83 -5.60
N ILE A 214 2.33 -17.45 -4.73
CA ILE A 214 2.04 -17.04 -3.35
C ILE A 214 1.75 -15.54 -3.31
N VAL A 215 0.59 -15.15 -2.78
CA VAL A 215 0.20 -13.74 -2.67
C VAL A 215 0.56 -13.20 -1.30
N THR A 216 1.30 -12.10 -1.29
CA THR A 216 1.82 -11.48 -0.07
C THR A 216 1.69 -9.96 -0.10
N GLY A 217 1.73 -9.35 1.08
CA GLY A 217 1.77 -7.90 1.25
C GLY A 217 2.81 -7.51 2.29
N LEU A 218 3.51 -6.41 2.06
CA LEU A 218 4.44 -5.83 3.04
C LEU A 218 4.15 -4.36 3.22
N THR A 219 4.02 -3.90 4.46
CA THR A 219 3.77 -2.49 4.75
C THR A 219 4.97 -1.78 5.39
N LYS A 220 5.29 -0.59 4.86
CA LYS A 220 6.34 0.34 5.33
C LYS A 220 6.04 0.86 6.76
N THR A 221 4.77 0.94 7.13
CA THR A 221 4.30 1.53 8.39
C THR A 221 3.23 0.66 9.03
N CYS A 222 3.21 0.61 10.36
CA CYS A 222 2.21 -0.17 11.10
C CYS A 222 1.66 0.67 12.25
N GLY A 223 0.37 1.01 12.15
CA GLY A 223 -0.37 1.71 13.19
C GLY A 223 -1.15 0.78 14.13
N LEU A 224 -0.81 -0.52 14.17
CA LEU A 224 -1.44 -1.47 15.08
C LEU A 224 -0.87 -1.35 16.49
N PHE A 225 -1.69 -1.68 17.47
CA PHE A 225 -1.37 -1.59 18.89
C PHE A 225 -1.43 -2.96 19.56
N THR A 226 -0.96 -3.03 20.80
CA THR A 226 -1.30 -4.10 21.73
C THR A 226 -2.49 -3.71 22.59
N THR A 227 -2.99 -4.63 23.42
CA THR A 227 -4.07 -4.37 24.38
C THR A 227 -3.70 -3.34 25.46
N THR A 228 -2.41 -3.02 25.62
CA THR A 228 -1.92 -1.95 26.51
C THR A 228 -1.75 -0.60 25.81
N GLY A 229 -2.00 -0.52 24.49
CA GLY A 229 -1.85 0.71 23.71
C GLY A 229 -0.43 0.97 23.18
N LEU A 230 0.52 0.07 23.45
CA LEU A 230 1.85 0.13 22.85
C LEU A 230 1.79 -0.17 21.35
N SER A 231 2.71 0.37 20.56
CA SER A 231 2.86 -0.03 19.16
C SER A 231 3.16 -1.53 19.07
N LEU A 232 2.43 -2.26 18.21
CA LEU A 232 2.64 -3.70 18.00
C LEU A 232 4.10 -4.04 17.65
N LEU A 233 4.72 -3.25 16.77
CA LEU A 233 6.11 -3.46 16.37
C LEU A 233 7.09 -3.16 17.52
N GLY A 234 6.80 -2.13 18.32
CA GLY A 234 7.56 -1.78 19.52
C GLY A 234 7.49 -2.88 20.58
N ALA A 235 6.29 -3.37 20.86
CA ALA A 235 6.05 -4.46 21.80
C ALA A 235 6.74 -5.75 21.35
N ALA A 236 6.65 -6.13 20.07
CA ALA A 236 7.33 -7.31 19.55
C ALA A 236 8.86 -7.21 19.67
N ARG A 237 9.42 -6.02 19.38
CA ARG A 237 10.86 -5.75 19.56
C ARG A 237 11.27 -5.89 21.02
N LYS A 238 10.50 -5.30 21.95
CA LYS A 238 10.78 -5.40 23.38
C LYS A 238 10.64 -6.83 23.88
N PHE A 239 9.62 -7.57 23.44
CA PHE A 239 9.43 -8.98 23.76
C PHE A 239 10.63 -9.82 23.31
N ALA A 240 11.12 -9.61 22.07
CA ALA A 240 12.32 -10.29 21.57
C ALA A 240 13.55 -10.01 22.44
N LYS A 241 13.76 -8.74 22.83
CA LYS A 241 14.86 -8.34 23.72
C LYS A 241 14.75 -8.96 25.11
N ASN A 242 13.57 -8.89 25.73
CA ASN A 242 13.32 -9.41 27.09
C ASN A 242 13.50 -10.93 27.17
N ASN A 243 13.24 -11.64 26.07
CA ASN A 243 13.37 -13.10 25.99
C ASN A 243 14.69 -13.56 25.36
N ASN A 244 15.67 -12.68 25.21
CA ASN A 244 17.00 -12.99 24.65
C ASN A 244 16.96 -13.68 23.27
N ILE A 245 16.05 -13.24 22.38
CA ILE A 245 16.07 -13.69 20.99
C ILE A 245 17.29 -13.09 20.30
N THR A 246 18.29 -13.93 20.01
CA THR A 246 19.60 -13.51 19.46
C THR A 246 19.68 -13.58 17.94
N TYR A 247 18.61 -13.99 17.26
CA TYR A 247 18.61 -14.10 15.81
C TYR A 247 18.87 -12.74 15.14
N PRO A 248 19.89 -12.62 14.27
CA PRO A 248 20.18 -11.36 13.58
C PRO A 248 19.04 -10.96 12.64
N MET A 249 18.36 -11.94 12.06
CA MET A 249 17.17 -11.79 11.23
C MET A 249 16.16 -12.85 11.67
N TRP A 250 14.89 -12.46 11.77
CA TRP A 250 13.85 -13.35 12.23
C TRP A 250 12.49 -12.98 11.66
N TYR A 251 11.56 -13.93 11.69
CA TYR A 251 10.15 -13.68 11.53
C TYR A 251 9.35 -14.23 12.71
N TYR A 252 8.25 -13.57 13.02
CA TYR A 252 7.28 -13.96 14.02
C TYR A 252 6.04 -14.47 13.31
N TYR A 253 5.70 -15.75 13.49
CA TYR A 253 4.55 -16.38 12.82
C TYR A 253 3.80 -17.34 13.74
N PRO A 254 2.45 -17.23 13.85
CA PRO A 254 1.60 -16.13 13.38
C PRO A 254 1.43 -15.02 14.44
N VAL A 255 1.17 -13.78 14.00
CA VAL A 255 0.71 -12.68 14.88
C VAL A 255 -0.82 -12.71 15.01
N ALA A 256 -1.49 -12.84 13.87
CA ALA A 256 -2.93 -12.89 13.77
C ALA A 256 -3.37 -13.55 12.46
N GLU A 257 -4.60 -14.05 12.44
CA GLU A 257 -5.31 -14.44 11.22
C GLU A 257 -6.48 -13.49 10.97
N ALA A 258 -6.57 -12.94 9.76
CA ALA A 258 -7.71 -12.19 9.25
C ALA A 258 -8.56 -13.08 8.34
N PHE A 259 -9.85 -13.15 8.57
CA PHE A 259 -10.78 -14.04 7.84
C PHE A 259 -12.05 -13.32 7.37
N SER A 260 -11.97 -12.00 7.19
CA SER A 260 -13.07 -11.19 6.69
C SER A 260 -13.04 -11.09 5.16
N PRO A 261 -14.17 -10.87 4.46
CA PRO A 261 -14.18 -10.74 3.00
C PRO A 261 -13.35 -9.58 2.43
N VAL A 262 -12.93 -8.64 3.28
CA VAL A 262 -12.11 -7.48 2.92
C VAL A 262 -10.66 -7.61 3.39
N HIS A 263 -10.34 -8.67 4.13
CA HIS A 263 -8.99 -8.94 4.60
C HIS A 263 -8.84 -10.43 4.96
N GLU A 264 -8.17 -11.16 4.08
CA GLU A 264 -7.93 -12.61 4.18
C GLU A 264 -6.42 -12.89 4.22
N ALA A 265 -5.80 -12.76 5.40
CA ALA A 265 -4.36 -12.92 5.53
C ALA A 265 -3.97 -13.63 6.83
N VAL A 266 -2.81 -14.30 6.82
CA VAL A 266 -2.05 -14.56 8.03
C VAL A 266 -1.00 -13.48 8.16
N ILE A 267 -0.94 -12.84 9.33
CA ILE A 267 -0.11 -11.68 9.60
C ILE A 267 1.15 -12.12 10.35
N LEU A 268 2.29 -11.64 9.88
CA LEU A 268 3.64 -11.89 10.38
C LEU A 268 4.32 -10.58 10.74
N LEU A 269 5.32 -10.68 11.61
CA LEU A 269 6.34 -9.64 11.75
C LEU A 269 7.67 -10.14 11.20
N VAL A 270 8.41 -9.28 10.51
CA VAL A 270 9.71 -9.64 9.91
C VAL A 270 10.79 -8.61 10.26
N LYS A 271 11.94 -9.09 10.73
CA LYS A 271 13.20 -8.34 10.84
C LYS A 271 14.16 -8.89 9.79
N LEU A 272 14.26 -8.19 8.66
CA LEU A 272 14.85 -8.72 7.42
C LEU A 272 16.34 -8.38 7.24
N ASN A 273 16.97 -7.66 8.16
CA ASN A 273 18.37 -7.25 8.01
C ASN A 273 19.06 -7.13 9.39
N PRO A 274 20.32 -7.58 9.54
CA PRO A 274 21.05 -7.55 10.80
C PRO A 274 21.42 -6.13 11.27
N MET A 275 21.62 -5.17 10.35
CA MET A 275 22.11 -3.82 10.66
C MET A 275 21.03 -2.87 11.17
N THR A 276 19.79 -3.33 11.24
CA THR A 276 18.63 -2.52 11.61
C THR A 276 17.75 -3.26 12.59
N GLU A 277 17.08 -2.48 13.42
CA GLU A 277 16.10 -2.95 14.37
C GLU A 277 14.66 -2.77 13.86
N ARG A 278 14.52 -2.34 12.60
CA ARG A 278 13.23 -2.18 11.94
C ARG A 278 12.57 -3.52 11.73
N ILE A 279 11.29 -3.56 12.09
CA ILE A 279 10.39 -4.69 11.91
C ILE A 279 9.28 -4.22 10.97
N PHE A 280 8.83 -5.08 10.07
CA PHE A 280 7.71 -4.81 9.17
C PHE A 280 6.58 -5.79 9.41
N ARG A 281 5.35 -5.35 9.13
CA ARG A 281 4.20 -6.25 9.02
C ARG A 281 4.22 -6.86 7.63
N PHE A 282 4.19 -8.19 7.58
CA PHE A 282 4.16 -8.98 6.36
C PHE A 282 2.94 -9.88 6.40
N GLU A 283 2.35 -10.15 5.25
CA GLU A 283 1.11 -10.89 5.12
C GLU A 283 1.22 -11.93 4.03
N ILE A 284 0.65 -13.10 4.30
CA ILE A 284 0.46 -14.15 3.29
C ILE A 284 -1.04 -14.41 3.18
N TYR A 285 -1.56 -14.52 1.96
CA TYR A 285 -2.98 -14.84 1.74
C TYR A 285 -3.39 -16.08 2.56
N ARG A 286 -4.49 -15.95 3.31
CA ARG A 286 -4.80 -16.87 4.41
C ARG A 286 -4.88 -18.34 4.00
N GLU A 287 -5.57 -18.64 2.90
CA GLU A 287 -5.69 -20.03 2.44
C GLU A 287 -4.35 -20.64 2.05
N GLN A 288 -3.43 -19.84 1.50
CA GLN A 288 -2.09 -20.29 1.12
C GLN A 288 -1.23 -20.52 2.35
N ALA A 289 -1.22 -19.56 3.29
CA ALA A 289 -0.47 -19.68 4.55
C ALA A 289 -0.82 -20.96 5.33
N LYS A 290 -2.09 -21.40 5.33
CA LYS A 290 -2.53 -22.65 5.99
C LYS A 290 -2.04 -23.92 5.32
N LYS A 291 -1.67 -23.86 4.04
CA LYS A 291 -1.20 -25.01 3.25
C LYS A 291 0.33 -25.08 3.20
N LEU A 292 1.00 -23.94 3.33
CA LEU A 292 2.45 -23.87 3.35
C LEU A 292 2.98 -24.48 4.65
N SER A 293 4.00 -25.33 4.51
CA SER A 293 4.80 -25.75 5.66
C SER A 293 5.60 -24.58 6.21
N ILE A 294 6.05 -24.70 7.47
CA ILE A 294 6.88 -23.65 8.07
C ILE A 294 8.19 -23.43 7.32
N LYS A 295 8.71 -24.48 6.66
CA LYS A 295 9.89 -24.40 5.82
C LYS A 295 9.61 -23.50 4.61
N GLU A 296 8.47 -23.67 3.95
CA GLU A 296 8.10 -22.86 2.78
C GLU A 296 7.82 -21.40 3.14
N ILE A 297 7.21 -21.14 4.31
CA ILE A 297 7.08 -19.77 4.85
C ILE A 297 8.47 -19.17 5.08
N GLY A 298 9.38 -19.95 5.67
CA GLY A 298 10.78 -19.56 5.83
C GLY A 298 11.46 -19.20 4.51
N GLU A 299 11.26 -19.99 3.45
CA GLU A 299 11.81 -19.73 2.10
C GLU A 299 11.27 -18.43 1.49
N VAL A 300 9.99 -18.11 1.68
CA VAL A 300 9.39 -16.84 1.22
C VAL A 300 10.04 -15.65 1.94
N VAL A 301 10.18 -15.74 3.27
CA VAL A 301 10.81 -14.68 4.08
C VAL A 301 12.31 -14.58 3.78
N ASP A 302 12.99 -15.68 3.47
CA ASP A 302 14.41 -15.69 3.12
C ASP A 302 14.66 -14.99 1.78
N SER A 303 13.83 -15.23 0.76
CA SER A 303 13.84 -14.48 -0.50
C SER A 303 13.66 -12.97 -0.26
N LEU A 304 12.71 -12.61 0.61
CA LEU A 304 12.43 -11.23 0.98
C LEU A 304 13.63 -10.58 1.69
N SER A 305 14.27 -11.30 2.61
CA SER A 305 15.45 -10.82 3.33
C SER A 305 16.66 -10.61 2.41
N SER A 306 16.84 -11.49 1.41
CA SER A 306 17.89 -11.37 0.41
C SER A 306 17.76 -10.08 -0.40
N ASN A 307 16.52 -9.63 -0.60
CA ASN A 307 16.19 -8.39 -1.29
C ASN A 307 16.23 -7.14 -0.37
N SER A 308 16.44 -7.30 0.94
CA SER A 308 16.40 -6.23 1.95
C SER A 308 17.78 -5.77 2.46
N ALA A 309 18.81 -5.95 1.63
CA ALA A 309 20.20 -5.64 1.95
C ALA A 309 20.67 -4.23 1.54
N ASP A 310 19.81 -3.44 0.89
CA ASP A 310 20.17 -2.11 0.39
C ASP A 310 20.51 -1.15 1.54
N ILE A 311 21.64 -0.45 1.42
CA ILE A 311 22.17 0.43 2.48
C ILE A 311 21.37 1.74 2.63
N THR A 312 20.66 2.16 1.59
CA THR A 312 19.83 3.38 1.62
C THR A 312 18.58 3.19 2.46
N PHE A 313 18.05 1.96 2.55
CA PHE A 313 16.97 1.59 3.44
C PHE A 313 17.11 0.15 3.98
N PRO A 314 18.03 -0.08 4.94
CA PRO A 314 18.31 -1.42 5.45
C PRO A 314 17.05 -2.07 6.05
N GLY A 315 16.80 -3.32 5.66
CA GLY A 315 15.67 -4.12 6.11
C GLY A 315 14.41 -3.97 5.26
N TYR A 316 14.35 -3.01 4.35
CA TYR A 316 13.22 -2.86 3.43
C TYR A 316 13.55 -3.45 2.05
N PRO A 317 12.67 -4.26 1.43
CA PRO A 317 12.95 -4.89 0.14
C PRO A 317 13.20 -3.87 -0.97
N TYR A 318 14.33 -3.98 -1.66
CA TYR A 318 14.71 -3.10 -2.75
C TYR A 318 13.71 -3.14 -3.91
N GLY A 319 13.07 -4.27 -4.16
CA GLY A 319 12.00 -4.40 -5.15
C GLY A 319 10.83 -3.45 -4.89
N LEU A 320 10.43 -3.26 -3.63
CA LEU A 320 9.41 -2.27 -3.25
C LEU A 320 9.93 -0.83 -3.34
N ILE A 321 11.22 -0.59 -3.07
CA ILE A 321 11.83 0.74 -3.26
C ILE A 321 11.81 1.13 -4.74
N ASP A 322 12.20 0.20 -5.61
CA ASP A 322 12.19 0.41 -7.04
C ASP A 322 10.76 0.53 -7.58
N ALA A 323 9.81 -0.27 -7.08
CA ALA A 323 8.42 -0.17 -7.48
C ALA A 323 7.82 1.20 -7.11
N ASP A 324 8.01 1.65 -5.86
CA ASP A 324 7.58 2.97 -5.38
C ASP A 324 8.20 4.10 -6.22
N SER A 325 9.53 4.04 -6.43
CA SER A 325 10.26 5.06 -7.18
C SER A 325 9.79 5.17 -8.62
N ASN A 326 9.54 4.04 -9.29
CA ASN A 326 9.09 4.04 -10.68
C ASN A 326 7.60 4.37 -10.80
N ALA A 327 6.75 3.94 -9.85
CA ALA A 327 5.33 4.27 -9.80
C ALA A 327 5.05 5.73 -9.43
N ARG A 328 6.01 6.40 -8.78
CA ARG A 328 5.87 7.81 -8.39
C ARG A 328 5.84 8.75 -9.58
N VAL A 329 4.74 9.50 -9.70
CA VAL A 329 4.66 10.64 -10.61
C VAL A 329 5.32 11.85 -9.95
N ARG A 330 6.37 12.40 -10.57
CA ARG A 330 7.13 13.51 -10.00
C ARG A 330 6.41 14.85 -10.18
N SER A 331 6.70 15.82 -9.32
CA SER A 331 6.04 17.13 -9.38
C SER A 331 6.31 17.88 -10.67
N ASP A 332 7.53 17.80 -11.22
CA ASP A 332 7.90 18.45 -12.48
C ASP A 332 7.17 17.82 -13.69
N GLU A 333 7.04 16.50 -13.68
CA GLU A 333 6.22 15.74 -14.63
C GLU A 333 4.74 16.11 -14.52
N MET A 334 4.18 16.14 -13.32
CA MET A 334 2.80 16.57 -13.07
C MET A 334 2.56 17.99 -13.62
N GLN A 335 3.48 18.93 -13.40
CA GLN A 335 3.36 20.28 -13.95
C GLN A 335 3.32 20.28 -15.48
N ARG A 336 4.11 19.43 -16.17
CA ARG A 336 4.05 19.30 -17.64
C ARG A 336 2.69 18.80 -18.12
N TYR A 337 2.12 17.80 -17.44
CA TYR A 337 0.77 17.32 -17.74
C TYR A 337 -0.27 18.42 -17.51
N LYS A 338 -0.15 19.17 -16.41
CA LYS A 338 -1.01 20.32 -16.10
C LYS A 338 -0.97 21.35 -17.21
N TYR A 339 0.21 21.82 -17.62
CA TYR A 339 0.32 22.82 -18.68
C TYR A 339 -0.25 22.33 -20.02
N THR A 340 0.00 21.07 -20.35
CA THR A 340 -0.52 20.45 -21.58
C THR A 340 -2.06 20.41 -21.56
N LEU A 341 -2.64 19.97 -20.45
CA LEU A 341 -4.09 19.91 -20.25
C LEU A 341 -4.72 21.31 -20.33
N LEU A 342 -4.17 22.29 -19.62
CA LEU A 342 -4.70 23.66 -19.62
C LEU A 342 -4.59 24.31 -21.01
N SER A 343 -3.50 24.04 -21.74
CA SER A 343 -3.34 24.48 -23.14
C SER A 343 -4.40 23.85 -24.04
N ALA A 344 -4.66 22.55 -23.90
CA ALA A 344 -5.70 21.85 -24.66
C ALA A 344 -7.11 22.38 -24.36
N ILE A 345 -7.42 22.66 -23.09
CA ILE A 345 -8.69 23.29 -22.66
C ILE A 345 -8.84 24.68 -23.31
N SER A 346 -7.77 25.47 -23.32
CA SER A 346 -7.76 26.81 -23.93
C SER A 346 -7.98 26.76 -25.44
N LYS A 347 -7.26 25.87 -26.15
CA LYS A 347 -7.43 25.66 -27.62
C LYS A 347 -8.85 25.24 -28.00
N LYS A 348 -9.56 24.53 -27.12
CA LYS A 348 -10.96 24.14 -27.32
C LYS A 348 -11.97 25.25 -27.00
N GLY A 349 -11.52 26.44 -26.56
CA GLY A 349 -12.40 27.58 -26.26
C GLY A 349 -13.24 27.42 -24.98
N ILE A 350 -12.95 26.43 -24.14
CA ILE A 350 -13.75 26.09 -22.95
C ILE A 350 -13.08 26.47 -21.63
N TRP A 351 -12.00 27.25 -21.66
CA TRP A 351 -11.26 27.73 -20.49
C TRP A 351 -12.15 28.37 -19.42
N GLY A 352 -13.02 29.30 -19.84
CA GLY A 352 -13.92 30.00 -18.93
C GLY A 352 -14.87 29.08 -18.15
N LYS A 353 -15.19 27.90 -18.71
CA LYS A 353 -15.99 26.89 -18.00
C LYS A 353 -15.20 26.27 -16.86
N PHE A 354 -13.97 25.83 -17.10
CA PHE A 354 -13.15 25.11 -16.12
C PHE A 354 -12.61 26.04 -15.01
N ILE A 355 -12.12 27.23 -15.37
CA ILE A 355 -11.45 28.12 -14.41
C ILE A 355 -12.35 28.56 -13.26
N ARG A 356 -13.66 28.75 -13.52
CA ARG A 356 -14.67 29.10 -12.49
C ARG A 356 -14.76 28.07 -11.37
N HIS A 357 -14.49 26.81 -11.67
CA HIS A 357 -14.52 25.74 -10.67
C HIS A 357 -13.16 25.51 -10.02
N ILE A 358 -12.07 25.61 -10.78
CA ILE A 358 -10.69 25.46 -10.26
C ILE A 358 -10.40 26.53 -9.19
N GLN A 359 -10.82 27.77 -9.43
CA GLN A 359 -10.60 28.90 -8.50
C GLN A 359 -11.30 28.72 -7.15
N ALA A 360 -12.25 27.78 -7.03
CA ALA A 360 -12.90 27.49 -5.74
C ALA A 360 -11.97 26.77 -4.75
N LYS A 361 -10.88 26.15 -5.20
CA LYS A 361 -9.90 25.42 -4.35
C LYS A 361 -8.47 26.01 -4.39
N ASP A 362 -8.18 26.99 -5.26
CA ASP A 362 -6.80 27.42 -5.55
C ASP A 362 -6.19 28.48 -4.59
N ALA A 363 -6.95 28.95 -3.59
CA ALA A 363 -6.51 30.03 -2.69
C ALA A 363 -5.31 29.61 -1.83
N HIS A 364 -5.25 28.36 -1.37
CA HIS A 364 -4.10 27.84 -0.60
C HIS A 364 -2.83 27.75 -1.44
N ASP A 365 -2.95 27.32 -2.70
CA ASP A 365 -1.80 27.25 -3.62
C ASP A 365 -1.23 28.63 -3.93
N LYS A 366 -2.11 29.64 -4.10
CA LYS A 366 -1.69 31.05 -4.27
C LYS A 366 -0.97 31.60 -3.05
N LEU A 367 -1.43 31.29 -1.84
CA LEU A 367 -0.77 31.72 -0.60
C LEU A 367 0.62 31.08 -0.45
N ASN A 368 0.75 29.78 -0.74
CA ASN A 368 2.03 29.07 -0.69
C ASN A 368 3.06 29.66 -1.68
N GLN A 369 2.61 30.11 -2.86
CA GLN A 369 3.47 30.78 -3.83
C GLN A 369 3.93 32.18 -3.38
N LEU A 370 3.18 32.85 -2.51
CA LEU A 370 3.55 34.16 -1.95
C LEU A 370 4.56 34.05 -0.79
N THR A 371 4.57 32.91 -0.08
CA THR A 371 5.47 32.66 1.07
C THR A 371 6.84 32.08 0.70
N HIS A 372 7.10 31.77 -0.57
CA HIS A 372 8.38 31.27 -1.07
C HIS A 372 9.25 32.36 -1.74
N TRP A 373 9.05 33.63 -1.38
CA TRP A 373 9.90 34.76 -1.78
C TRP A 373 10.73 35.28 -0.61
#